data_AF-A0A1B9L705-F1
#
_entry.id   AF-A0A1B9L705-F1
#
_cell.length_a   1.000
_cell.length_b   1.000
_cell.length_c   1.000
_cell.angle_alpha   90.00
_cell.angle_beta   90.00
_cell.angle_gamma   90.00
#
_symmetry.space_group_name_H-M   'P 1'
#
loop_
_entity.id
_entity.type
_entity.pdbx_description
1 polymer ?
#
loop_
_entity_poly.entity_id
_entity_poly.type
_entity_poly.pdbx_seq_one_letter_code
_entity_poly.pdbx_strand_id
1 'polypeptide(L)' 'MGDLICSLFTAHLVNGQSQLTAFELAANAANHVLDITKQQNARELAIIDAQQWIKNPDLQYRGTELVL' A
#
# COMPACT_ATOMS: atom_id res chain seq x y z
N MET A 1 4.50 -5.52 8.31
CA MET A 1 4.64 -4.57 7.16
C MET A 1 4.97 -5.27 5.86
N GLY A 2 6.03 -6.07 5.78
CA GLY A 2 6.36 -6.82 4.56
C GLY A 2 5.19 -7.65 4.03
N ASP A 3 4.52 -8.40 4.91
CA ASP A 3 3.37 -9.24 4.54
C ASP A 3 2.24 -8.43 3.88
N LEU A 4 1.89 -7.27 4.46
CA LEU A 4 0.86 -6.39 3.93
C LEU A 4 1.19 -5.91 2.51
N ILE A 5 2.42 -5.44 2.29
CA ILE A 5 2.86 -4.96 0.96
C ILE A 5 2.84 -6.11 -0.05
N CYS A 6 3.38 -7.28 0.32
CA CYS A 6 3.39 -8.47 -0.54
C CYS A 6 1.97 -8.90 -0.92
N SER A 7 1.05 -8.94 0.05
CA SER A 7 -0.35 -9.29 -0.19
C SER A 7 -1.05 -8.28 -1.10
N LEU A 8 -0.88 -6.98 -0.86
CA LEU A 8 -1.50 -5.93 -1.70
C LEU A 8 -0.95 -5.92 -3.11
N PHE A 9 0.38 -6.00 -3.25
CA PHE A 9 1.03 -6.07 -4.55
C PHE A 9 0.52 -7.27 -5.36
N THR A 10 0.49 -8.45 -4.73
CA THR A 10 -0.03 -9.67 -5.35
C THR A 10 -1.51 -9.52 -5.73
N ALA A 11 -2.33 -8.96 -4.84
CA ALA A 11 -3.75 -8.75 -5.11
C ALA A 11 -3.98 -7.82 -6.31
N HIS A 12 -3.22 -6.73 -6.43
CA HIS A 12 -3.31 -5.82 -7.58
C HIS A 12 -2.87 -6.50 -8.89
N LEU A 13 -1.79 -7.29 -8.85
CA LEU A 13 -1.36 -8.07 -10.02
C LEU A 13 -2.44 -9.08 -10.47
N VAL A 14 -3.01 -9.83 -9.52
CA VAL A 14 -4.10 -10.79 -9.80
C VAL A 14 -5.34 -10.08 -10.36
N ASN A 15 -5.59 -8.84 -9.95
CA ASN A 15 -6.64 -7.97 -10.50
C ASN A 15 -6.26 -7.29 -11.83
N GLY A 16 -5.19 -7.72 -12.49
CA GLY A 16 -4.81 -7.27 -13.83
C GLY A 16 -4.09 -5.92 -13.89
N GLN A 17 -3.65 -5.38 -12.76
CA GLN A 17 -2.83 -4.16 -12.75
C GLN A 17 -1.44 -4.43 -13.32
N SER A 18 -0.84 -3.41 -13.95
CA SER A 18 0.57 -3.46 -14.36
C SER A 18 1.48 -3.59 -13.13
N GLN A 19 2.71 -4.07 -13.31
CA GLN A 19 3.68 -4.14 -12.20
C GLN A 19 3.93 -2.78 -11.55
N LEU A 20 4.10 -1.72 -12.36
CA LEU A 20 4.30 -0.37 -11.85
C LEU A 20 3.08 0.12 -11.06
N THR A 21 1.87 -0.04 -11.61
CA THR A 21 0.63 0.38 -10.94
C THR A 21 0.38 -0.42 -9.66
N ALA A 22 0.59 -1.74 -9.68
CA ALA A 22 0.47 -2.58 -8.50
C ALA A 22 1.47 -2.17 -7.41
N PHE A 23 2.70 -1.83 -7.79
CA PHE A 23 3.73 -1.36 -6.88
C PHE A 23 3.33 -0.04 -6.21
N GLU A 24 2.87 0.93 -7.01
CA GLU A 24 2.39 2.22 -6.51
C GLU A 24 1.20 2.05 -5.56
N LEU A 25 0.15 1.31 -5.95
CA LEU A 25 -1.04 1.10 -5.14
C LEU A 25 -0.71 0.41 -3.81
N ALA A 26 0.13 -0.62 -3.82
CA ALA A 26 0.55 -1.31 -2.61
C ALA A 26 1.36 -0.41 -1.67
N ALA A 27 2.28 0.40 -2.21
CA ALA A 27 3.09 1.32 -1.42
C ALA A 27 2.24 2.44 -0.79
N ASN A 28 1.32 3.04 -1.54
CA ASN A 28 0.44 4.10 -1.04
C ASN A 28 -0.50 3.56 0.06
N ALA A 29 -1.16 2.42 -0.16
CA ALA A 29 -2.01 1.79 0.85
C ALA A 29 -1.25 1.45 2.14
N ALA A 30 -0.06 0.86 2.02
CA ALA A 30 0.78 0.53 3.16
C ALA A 30 1.25 1.77 3.93
N ASN A 31 1.53 2.87 3.23
CA ASN A 31 1.88 4.14 3.86
C ASN A 31 0.71 4.70 4.69
N HIS A 32 -0.52 4.65 4.18
CA HIS A 32 -1.71 5.06 4.94
C HIS A 32 -1.93 4.20 6.19
N VAL A 33 -1.74 2.89 6.09
CA VAL A 33 -1.80 2.00 7.27
C VAL A 33 -0.77 2.42 8.32
N LEU A 34 0.46 2.74 7.91
CA LEU A 34 1.51 3.22 8.82
C LEU A 34 1.18 4.57 9.44
N ASP A 35 0.66 5.52 8.66
CA ASP A 35 0.32 6.85 9.16
C ASP A 35 -0.78 6.78 10.22
N ILE A 36 -1.85 6.02 9.95
CA ILE A 36 -2.93 5.79 10.92
C ILE A 36 -2.42 5.06 12.16
N THR A 37 -1.60 4.01 11.98
CA THR A 37 -0.99 3.28 13.11
C THR A 37 -0.18 4.22 14.01
N LYS A 38 0.60 5.13 13.41
CA LYS A 38 1.39 6.13 14.13
C LYS A 38 0.52 7.16 14.83
N GLN A 39 -0.52 7.68 14.18
CA GLN A 39 -1.46 8.64 14.76
C GLN A 39 -2.16 8.08 16.01
N GLN A 40 -2.41 6.77 16.04
CA GLN A 40 -2.98 6.07 17.19
C GLN A 40 -1.95 5.69 18.27
N ASN A 41 -0.66 5.95 18.05
CA ASN A 41 0.44 5.48 18.91
C ASN A 41 0.38 3.96 19.16
N ALA A 42 -0.03 3.19 18.13
CA ALA A 42 -0.22 1.76 18.22
C ALA A 42 1.04 1.00 17.80
N ARG A 43 1.28 -0.16 18.45
CA ARG A 43 2.33 -1.11 18.04
C ARG A 43 1.89 -2.00 16.88
N GLU A 44 0.64 -2.46 16.94
CA GLU A 44 0.04 -3.30 15.89
C GLU A 44 -0.50 -2.43 14.76
N LEU A 45 -0.49 -2.96 13.54
CA LEU A 45 -0.96 -2.24 12.37
C LEU A 45 -2.47 -2.01 12.44
N ALA A 46 -2.89 -0.75 12.27
CA ALA A 46 -4.29 -0.33 12.24
C ALA A 46 -4.97 -0.65 10.89
N ILE A 47 -4.90 -1.92 10.47
CA ILE A 47 -5.39 -2.39 9.16
C ILE A 47 -6.88 -2.13 8.97
N ILE A 48 -7.68 -2.37 10.01
CA ILE A 48 -9.15 -2.19 9.95
C ILE A 48 -9.51 -0.72 9.82
N ASP A 49 -8.85 0.16 10.57
CA ASP A 49 -9.11 1.60 10.51
C ASP A 49 -8.66 2.19 9.16
N ALA A 50 -7.60 1.63 8.57
CA ALA A 50 -7.07 2.02 7.27
C ALA A 50 -7.75 1.32 6.08
N GLN A 51 -8.78 0.50 6.29
CA GLN A 51 -9.35 -0.36 5.23
C GLN A 51 -9.82 0.38 3.98
N GLN A 52 -10.23 1.65 4.11
CA GLN A 52 -10.64 2.47 2.97
C GLN A 52 -9.48 2.71 2.00
N TRP A 53 -8.26 2.87 2.53
CA TRP A 53 -7.03 3.08 1.76
C TRP A 53 -6.47 1.78 1.17
N ILE A 54 -6.81 0.65 1.78
CA ILE A 54 -6.54 -0.68 1.20
C ILE A 54 -7.46 -0.93 0.00
N LYS A 55 -8.76 -0.57 0.13
CA LYS A 55 -9.75 -0.74 -0.94
C LYS A 55 -9.51 0.22 -2.11
N ASN A 56 -9.30 1.49 -1.80
CA ASN A 56 -9.11 2.57 -2.77
C ASN A 56 -7.86 3.37 -2.39
N PRO A 57 -6.66 2.84 -2.68
CA PRO A 57 -5.42 3.57 -2.43
C PRO A 57 -5.41 4.85 -3.26
N ASP A 58 -4.93 5.93 -2.66
CA ASP A 58 -4.55 7.08 -3.47
C ASP A 58 -3.23 6.79 -4.19
N LEU A 59 -2.77 7.83 -4.84
CA LEU A 59 -1.69 7.80 -5.78
C LEU A 59 -0.82 9.03 -5.49
N GLN A 60 -0.44 9.21 -4.23
CA GLN A 60 0.44 10.29 -3.79
C GLN A 60 1.92 10.00 -4.15
N TYR A 61 2.35 8.75 -3.97
CA TYR A 61 3.67 8.27 -4.36
C TYR A 61 3.62 7.59 -5.73
N ARG A 62 4.56 7.95 -6.60
CA ARG A 62 4.76 7.38 -7.94
C ARG A 62 6.06 6.59 -7.99
N GLY A 63 6.04 5.46 -8.69
CA GLY A 63 7.25 4.72 -9.03
C GLY A 63 7.97 5.43 -10.17
N THR A 64 9.30 5.39 -10.15
CA THR A 64 10.11 5.82 -11.29
C THR A 64 10.94 4.65 -11.75
N GLU A 65 11.02 4.46 -13.06
CA GLU A 65 11.99 3.55 -13.64
C GLU A 65 13.39 4.13 -13.45
N LEU A 66 14.33 3.30 -13.01
CA LEU A 66 15.73 3.69 -12.92
C LEU A 66 16.38 3.37 -14.27
N VAL A 67 16.84 4.41 -14.97
CA VAL A 67 17.72 4.25 -16.13
C VAL A 67 19.15 4.22 -15.59
N LEU A 68 19.76 3.04 -15.60
CA LEU A 68 21.15 2.81 -15.20
C LEU A 68 22.11 2.95 -16.38
#